data_AF-A0A7L5RPZ6-F1
#
_entry.id   AF-A0A7L5RPZ6-F1
#
_cell.length_a   1.000
_cell.length_b   1.000
_cell.length_c   1.000
_cell.angle_alpha   90.00
_cell.angle_beta   90.00
_cell.angle_gamma   90.00
#
_symmetry.space_group_name_H-M   'P 1'
#
loop_
_entity.id
_entity.type
_entity.pdbx_description
1 polymer ?
#
loop_
_entity_poly.entity_id
_entity_poly.type
_entity_poly.pdbx_seq_one_letter_code
_entity_poly.pdbx_strand_id
1 'polypeptide(L)'
;MTACIQSRRQRTRKHKNTAVGQLGKLPRLHSLICTGILVKTDTVPHPIEPAWRNIALRGARRIEDCIDLVEEFARQCVDQPQLTDASVFVPHFVELSDEDGRLVLCGQILNRVVDWCPPVQTPGEAKLVHARCVRLRDEILHQDNLDSFSALDRLCDCEEALSGRLVDPLWRGEAGKVLKQREMRRMRAMRNAAQPIPTQKA
;
A
#
# COMPACT_ATOMS: atom_id res chain seq x y z
N MET A 1 7.57 11.87 -21.03
CA MET A 1 6.17 11.44 -21.29
C MET A 1 5.97 9.91 -21.29
N THR A 2 6.84 9.11 -20.65
CA THR A 2 6.73 7.64 -20.71
C THR A 2 7.13 6.93 -19.41
N ALA A 3 7.62 7.66 -18.41
CA ALA A 3 8.25 7.09 -17.21
C ALA A 3 7.25 6.56 -16.16
N CYS A 4 6.07 7.19 -16.00
CA CYS A 4 5.05 6.72 -15.06
C CYS A 4 4.45 5.37 -15.49
N ILE A 5 4.31 5.18 -16.82
CA ILE A 5 3.72 3.99 -17.42
C ILE A 5 4.72 2.81 -17.46
N GLN A 6 6.02 3.06 -17.67
CA GLN A 6 7.01 1.99 -17.80
C GLN A 6 7.55 1.45 -16.46
N SER A 7 7.60 2.27 -15.39
CA SER A 7 8.18 1.86 -14.10
C SER A 7 7.23 1.01 -13.25
N ARG A 8 5.93 1.33 -13.18
CA ARG A 8 4.92 0.50 -12.49
C ARG A 8 4.63 -0.81 -13.24
N ARG A 9 4.90 -0.88 -14.55
CA ARG A 9 4.70 -2.07 -15.40
C ARG A 9 5.65 -3.24 -15.15
N GLN A 10 6.85 -3.02 -14.60
CA GLN A 10 7.82 -4.12 -14.46
C GLN A 10 7.44 -5.14 -13.38
N ARG A 11 6.53 -4.79 -12.47
CA ARG A 11 5.90 -5.77 -11.57
C ARG A 11 4.61 -6.28 -12.20
N THR A 12 4.75 -7.13 -13.23
CA THR A 12 3.67 -8.05 -13.56
C THR A 12 3.40 -8.91 -12.32
N ARG A 13 2.32 -8.61 -11.60
CA ARG A 13 1.82 -9.46 -10.52
C ARG A 13 1.48 -10.81 -11.14
N LYS A 14 2.44 -11.74 -11.11
CA LYS A 14 2.19 -13.14 -11.44
C LYS A 14 1.28 -13.69 -10.34
N HIS A 15 -0.02 -13.60 -10.55
CA HIS A 15 -0.98 -14.41 -9.81
C HIS A 15 -0.66 -15.87 -10.12
N LYS A 16 0.12 -16.52 -9.26
CA LYS A 16 0.19 -17.97 -9.25
C LYS A 16 -1.19 -18.46 -8.80
N ASN A 17 -1.98 -18.98 -9.73
CA ASN A 17 -3.15 -19.79 -9.40
C ASN A 17 -2.65 -20.97 -8.56
N THR A 18 -2.75 -20.86 -7.24
CA THR A 18 -2.37 -21.95 -6.34
C THR A 18 -3.67 -22.59 -5.87
N ALA A 19 -3.81 -23.87 -6.20
CA ALA A 19 -4.91 -24.72 -5.75
C ALA A 19 -5.05 -24.67 -4.23
N VAL A 20 -6.29 -24.77 -3.75
CA VAL A 20 -6.63 -24.92 -2.33
C VAL A 20 -5.96 -26.21 -1.83
N GLY A 21 -4.81 -26.08 -1.19
CA GLY A 21 -3.95 -27.20 -0.84
C GLY A 21 -3.23 -26.93 0.48
N GLN A 22 -3.69 -27.65 1.50
CA GLN A 22 -3.09 -27.86 2.82
C GLN A 22 -3.13 -26.69 3.82
N LEU A 23 -3.75 -26.98 4.97
CA LEU A 23 -3.72 -26.24 6.23
C LEU A 23 -2.29 -26.26 6.81
N GLY A 24 -1.33 -25.67 6.10
CA GLY A 24 0.04 -25.49 6.54
C GLY A 24 0.20 -24.18 7.32
N LYS A 25 1.22 -24.12 8.18
CA LYS A 25 1.69 -22.86 8.76
C LYS A 25 1.93 -21.84 7.63
N LEU A 26 1.42 -20.62 7.79
CA LEU A 26 1.63 -19.55 6.79
C LEU A 26 3.13 -19.33 6.52
N PRO A 27 3.53 -19.05 5.26
CA PRO A 27 4.90 -18.75 4.89
C PRO A 27 5.46 -17.54 5.66
N ARG A 28 6.77 -17.38 5.65
CA ARG A 28 7.40 -16.21 6.30
C ARG A 28 7.16 -14.95 5.48
N LEU A 29 6.93 -13.85 6.18
CA LEU A 29 7.00 -12.52 5.59
C LEU A 29 8.44 -12.26 5.13
N HIS A 30 8.59 -11.70 3.93
CA HIS A 30 9.91 -11.61 3.29
C HIS A 30 10.26 -10.21 2.82
N SER A 31 9.34 -9.51 2.17
CA SER A 31 9.61 -8.24 1.54
C SER A 31 8.55 -7.21 1.90
N LEU A 32 9.00 -6.01 2.26
CA LEU A 32 8.16 -4.86 2.50
C LEU A 32 8.72 -3.69 1.70
N ILE A 33 8.02 -3.32 0.63
CA ILE A 33 8.49 -2.34 -0.36
C ILE A 33 7.53 -1.18 -0.37
N CYS A 34 8.06 0.03 -0.24
CA CYS A 34 7.31 1.27 -0.47
C CYS A 34 7.67 1.84 -1.84
N THR A 35 6.66 2.05 -2.68
CA THR A 35 6.77 2.75 -3.96
C THR A 35 6.36 4.21 -3.78
N GLY A 36 6.93 5.08 -4.61
CA GLY A 36 6.68 6.50 -4.54
C GLY A 36 7.38 7.24 -5.68
N ILE A 37 7.64 8.51 -5.44
CA ILE A 37 8.40 9.36 -6.37
C ILE A 37 9.57 10.00 -5.63
N LEU A 38 10.63 10.27 -6.37
CA LEU A 38 11.73 11.11 -5.93
C LEU A 38 11.58 12.47 -6.63
N VAL A 39 11.54 13.54 -5.84
CA VAL A 39 11.46 14.92 -6.32
C VAL A 39 12.83 15.56 -6.10
N LYS A 40 13.54 15.88 -7.18
CA LYS A 40 14.83 16.59 -7.10
C LYS A 40 14.59 18.06 -6.82
N THR A 41 15.13 18.55 -5.71
CA THR A 41 14.96 19.90 -5.17
C THR A 41 16.10 20.85 -5.53
N ASP A 42 17.14 20.37 -6.21
CA ASP A 42 18.31 21.15 -6.64
C ASP A 42 18.10 21.93 -7.94
N THR A 43 17.08 21.59 -8.72
CA THR A 43 16.86 22.09 -10.08
C THR A 43 15.42 22.54 -10.29
N VAL A 44 15.21 23.62 -11.04
CA VAL A 44 13.89 24.13 -11.42
C VAL A 44 13.73 24.06 -12.94
N PRO A 45 12.68 23.38 -13.46
CA PRO A 45 11.59 22.72 -12.75
C PRO A 45 12.04 21.42 -12.07
N HIS A 46 11.52 21.13 -10.87
CA HIS A 46 11.87 19.96 -10.07
C HIS A 46 11.61 18.64 -10.81
N PRO A 47 12.65 17.90 -11.23
CA PRO A 47 12.48 16.60 -11.85
C PRO A 47 11.78 15.61 -10.91
N ILE A 48 10.82 14.86 -11.44
CA ILE A 48 10.10 13.81 -10.72
C ILE A 48 10.42 12.47 -11.38
N GLU A 49 10.92 11.52 -10.60
CA GLU A 49 11.22 10.17 -11.07
C GLU A 49 10.56 9.10 -10.19
N PRO A 50 10.09 7.97 -10.76
CA PRO A 50 9.59 6.86 -9.96
C PRO A 50 10.69 6.29 -9.07
N ALA A 51 10.36 5.98 -7.81
CA ALA A 51 11.32 5.44 -6.85
C ALA A 51 10.68 4.39 -5.95
N TRP A 52 11.52 3.57 -5.33
CA TRP A 52 11.09 2.61 -4.30
C TRP A 52 12.11 2.52 -3.18
N ARG A 53 11.64 2.13 -2.00
CA ARG A 53 12.47 1.86 -0.82
C ARG A 53 12.08 0.52 -0.21
N ASN A 54 13.09 -0.23 0.20
CA ASN A 54 12.89 -1.41 1.02
C ASN A 54 12.77 -0.98 2.48
N ILE A 55 11.65 -1.33 3.12
CA ILE A 55 11.48 -1.17 4.56
C ILE A 55 11.98 -2.45 5.21
N ALA A 56 13.07 -2.36 5.97
CA ALA A 56 13.62 -3.53 6.63
C ALA A 56 12.59 -4.12 7.61
N LEU A 57 12.33 -5.42 7.51
CA LEU A 57 11.40 -6.11 8.41
C LEU A 57 11.90 -6.13 9.86
N ARG A 58 13.20 -5.93 10.13
CA ARG A 58 13.77 -5.83 11.49
C ARG A 58 13.34 -6.95 12.45
N GLY A 59 13.15 -8.16 11.92
CA GLY A 59 12.69 -9.32 12.70
C GLY A 59 11.17 -9.41 12.90
N ALA A 60 10.37 -8.51 12.33
CA ALA A 60 8.92 -8.63 12.22
C ALA A 60 8.53 -9.97 11.60
N ARG A 61 7.65 -10.70 12.29
CA ARG A 61 7.16 -12.02 11.83
C ARG A 61 5.67 -12.06 11.64
N ARG A 62 4.97 -11.02 12.09
CA ARG A 62 3.52 -10.90 12.03
C ARG A 62 3.13 -9.70 11.16
N ILE A 63 1.92 -9.77 10.60
CA ILE A 63 1.38 -8.68 9.78
C ILE A 63 1.26 -7.40 10.63
N GLU A 64 0.89 -7.52 11.91
CA GLU A 64 0.79 -6.39 12.83
C GLU A 64 2.12 -5.66 13.00
N ASP A 65 3.22 -6.39 13.19
CA ASP A 65 4.56 -5.81 13.33
C ASP A 65 4.95 -5.05 12.05
N CYS A 66 4.62 -5.61 10.88
CA CYS A 66 4.85 -4.94 9.60
C CYS A 66 3.99 -3.68 9.44
N ILE A 67 2.73 -3.70 9.88
CA ILE A 67 1.87 -2.51 9.86
C ILE A 67 2.50 -1.41 10.71
N ASP A 68 2.96 -1.72 11.93
CA ASP A 68 3.64 -0.74 12.80
C ASP A 68 4.90 -0.16 12.15
N LEU A 69 5.71 -1.00 11.49
CA LEU A 69 6.89 -0.53 10.75
C LEU A 69 6.54 0.42 9.60
N VAL A 70 5.47 0.14 8.85
CA VAL A 70 5.03 1.03 7.77
C VAL A 70 4.46 2.33 8.31
N GLU A 71 3.61 2.27 9.34
CA GLU A 71 3.01 3.47 9.94
C GLU A 71 4.07 4.37 10.58
N GLU A 72 5.14 3.81 11.14
CA GLU A 72 6.32 4.56 11.57
C GLU A 72 7.08 5.15 10.38
N PHE A 73 7.34 4.35 9.34
CA PHE A 73 8.01 4.82 8.12
C PHE A 73 7.26 5.98 7.45
N ALA A 74 5.93 5.88 7.31
CA ALA A 74 5.09 6.92 6.73
C ALA A 74 5.17 8.22 7.53
N ARG A 75 5.17 8.15 8.87
CA ARG A 75 5.38 9.33 9.73
C ARG A 75 6.76 9.94 9.53
N GLN A 76 7.81 9.12 9.51
CA GLN A 76 9.19 9.57 9.30
C GLN A 76 9.39 10.26 7.96
N CYS A 77 8.78 9.76 6.88
CA CYS A 77 8.85 10.41 5.56
C CYS A 77 8.31 11.85 5.57
N VAL A 78 7.33 12.15 6.42
CA VAL A 78 6.77 13.50 6.55
C VAL A 78 7.53 14.36 7.56
N ASP A 79 7.91 13.78 8.70
CA ASP A 79 8.58 14.50 9.79
C ASP A 79 10.05 14.82 9.49
N GLN A 80 10.71 13.92 8.78
CA GLN A 80 12.12 13.99 8.44
C GLN A 80 12.28 13.55 6.98
N PRO A 81 11.85 14.37 6.01
CA PRO A 81 12.10 14.08 4.61
C PRO A 81 13.61 13.94 4.45
N GLN A 82 14.06 12.72 4.16
CA GLN A 82 15.48 12.43 4.00
C GLN A 82 15.94 13.15 2.73
N LEU A 83 16.45 14.38 2.88
CA LEU A 83 17.19 15.11 1.86
C LEU A 83 18.53 14.40 1.66
N THR A 84 18.49 13.24 1.01
CA THR A 84 19.69 12.68 0.41
C THR A 84 19.87 13.38 -0.93
N ASP A 85 20.99 14.08 -1.10
CA ASP A 85 21.41 14.69 -2.37
C ASP A 85 20.34 15.59 -3.01
N ALA A 86 19.82 16.54 -2.24
CA ALA A 86 18.80 17.51 -2.67
C ALA A 86 17.61 16.84 -3.37
N SER A 87 17.14 15.72 -2.83
CA SER A 87 15.99 14.99 -3.34
C SER A 87 15.08 14.56 -2.20
N VAL A 88 13.76 14.60 -2.41
CA VAL A 88 12.75 14.19 -1.43
C VAL A 88 11.99 12.98 -1.95
N PHE A 89 11.99 11.89 -1.17
CA PHE A 89 11.17 10.72 -1.46
C PHE A 89 9.76 10.92 -0.91
N VAL A 90 8.77 10.91 -1.80
CA VAL A 90 7.34 10.99 -1.47
C VAL A 90 6.74 9.59 -1.61
N PRO A 91 6.41 8.92 -0.49
CA PRO A 91 5.84 7.58 -0.52
C PRO A 91 4.37 7.61 -0.99
N HIS A 92 3.97 6.62 -1.80
CA HIS A 92 2.60 6.49 -2.32
C HIS A 92 1.93 5.18 -1.93
N PHE A 93 2.60 4.05 -2.12
CA PHE A 93 2.05 2.73 -1.79
C PHE A 93 3.07 1.88 -1.06
N VAL A 94 2.57 0.91 -0.31
CA VAL A 94 3.37 -0.13 0.31
C VAL A 94 2.83 -1.50 -0.07
N GLU A 95 3.73 -2.45 -0.26
CA GLU A 95 3.43 -3.84 -0.55
C GLU A 95 4.21 -4.74 0.40
N LEU A 96 3.50 -5.59 1.14
CA LEU A 96 4.04 -6.67 1.95
C LEU A 96 3.84 -7.99 1.20
N SER A 97 4.92 -8.75 1.04
CA SER A 97 4.92 -10.04 0.38
C SER A 97 5.63 -11.11 1.19
N ASP A 98 5.17 -12.35 1.04
CA ASP A 98 5.78 -13.53 1.65
C ASP A 98 7.03 -14.01 0.88
N GLU A 99 7.70 -15.04 1.40
CA GLU A 99 8.90 -15.64 0.80
C GLU A 99 8.67 -16.28 -0.57
N ASP A 100 7.41 -16.61 -0.91
CA ASP A 100 7.02 -17.11 -2.23
C ASP A 100 6.65 -15.97 -3.20
N GLY A 101 6.76 -14.71 -2.75
CA GLY A 101 6.39 -13.51 -3.50
C GLY A 101 4.88 -13.28 -3.59
N ARG A 102 4.08 -13.95 -2.74
CA ARG A 102 2.64 -13.75 -2.68
C ARG A 102 2.32 -12.45 -1.96
N LEU A 103 1.36 -11.70 -2.49
CA LEU A 103 0.89 -10.48 -1.86
C LEU A 103 0.18 -10.83 -0.53
N VAL A 104 0.68 -10.26 0.56
CA VAL A 104 0.12 -10.40 1.91
C VAL A 104 -0.77 -9.21 2.25
N LEU A 105 -0.27 -8.00 2.00
CA LEU A 105 -0.97 -6.76 2.33
C LEU A 105 -0.49 -5.62 1.42
N CYS A 106 -1.39 -4.68 1.13
CA CYS A 106 -1.06 -3.46 0.40
C CYS A 106 -1.77 -2.27 1.06
N GLY A 107 -1.15 -1.09 1.04
CA GLY A 107 -1.73 0.12 1.58
C GLY A 107 -1.28 1.34 0.79
N GLN A 108 -2.14 2.35 0.73
CA GLN A 108 -1.82 3.67 0.21
C GLN A 108 -1.32 4.55 1.34
N ILE A 109 -0.24 5.28 1.11
CA ILE A 109 0.31 6.23 2.08
C ILE A 109 -0.29 7.60 1.75
N LEU A 110 -1.09 8.11 2.69
CA LEU A 110 -1.75 9.41 2.61
C LEU A 110 -1.15 10.29 3.71
N ASN A 111 -0.20 11.15 3.34
CA ASN A 111 0.53 11.99 4.29
C ASN A 111 1.22 11.13 5.39
N ARG A 112 0.71 11.15 6.62
CA ARG A 112 1.27 10.44 7.79
C ARG A 112 0.57 9.12 8.11
N VAL A 113 -0.47 8.78 7.36
CA VAL A 113 -1.32 7.60 7.62
C VAL A 113 -1.27 6.65 6.44
N VAL A 114 -1.48 5.37 6.75
CA VAL A 114 -1.59 4.32 5.75
C VAL A 114 -3.07 3.94 5.66
N ASP A 115 -3.66 4.11 4.48
CA ASP A 115 -4.95 3.55 4.14
C ASP A 115 -4.77 2.14 3.58
N TRP A 116 -4.94 1.14 4.45
CA TRP A 116 -4.73 -0.26 4.09
C TRP A 116 -5.86 -0.76 3.18
N CYS A 117 -5.48 -1.35 2.04
CA CYS A 117 -6.42 -1.91 1.08
C CYS A 117 -7.10 -3.15 1.68
N PRO A 118 -8.41 -3.14 1.95
CA PRO A 118 -9.08 -4.28 2.56
C PRO A 118 -9.09 -5.46 1.56
N PRO A 119 -8.57 -6.64 1.95
CA PRO A 119 -8.56 -7.82 1.09
C PRO A 119 -9.97 -8.16 0.60
N VAL A 120 -10.08 -8.65 -0.63
CA VAL A 120 -11.33 -9.25 -1.11
C VAL A 120 -11.72 -10.44 -0.25
N GLN A 121 -13.01 -10.56 0.04
CA GLN A 121 -13.55 -11.57 0.96
C GLN A 121 -13.96 -12.86 0.22
N THR A 122 -14.31 -12.75 -1.06
CA THR A 122 -14.82 -13.89 -1.84
C THR A 122 -14.12 -14.02 -3.21
N PRO A 123 -14.10 -15.22 -3.80
CA PRO A 123 -13.63 -15.39 -5.18
C PRO A 123 -14.45 -14.59 -6.20
N GLY A 124 -15.76 -14.41 -5.96
CA GLY A 124 -16.62 -13.60 -6.83
C GLY A 124 -16.22 -12.12 -6.81
N GLU A 125 -15.97 -11.57 -5.63
CA GLU A 125 -15.45 -10.22 -5.49
C GLU A 125 -14.07 -10.07 -6.14
N ALA A 126 -13.18 -11.06 -5.96
CA ALA A 126 -11.86 -11.05 -6.59
C ALA A 126 -11.95 -10.94 -8.12
N LYS A 127 -12.90 -11.63 -8.75
CA LYS A 127 -13.15 -11.53 -10.21
C LYS A 127 -13.61 -10.13 -10.62
N LEU A 128 -14.53 -9.52 -9.86
CA LEU A 128 -15.04 -8.18 -10.13
C LEU A 128 -13.93 -7.12 -10.00
N VAL A 129 -13.14 -7.21 -8.93
CA VAL A 129 -11.97 -6.35 -8.68
C VAL A 129 -10.95 -6.50 -9.80
N HIS A 130 -10.60 -7.73 -10.17
CA HIS A 130 -9.69 -8.00 -11.29
C HIS A 130 -10.19 -7.41 -12.61
N ALA A 131 -11.46 -7.63 -12.96
CA ALA A 131 -12.04 -7.06 -14.16
C ALA A 131 -12.00 -5.53 -14.16
N ARG A 132 -12.18 -4.88 -13.00
CA ARG A 132 -12.07 -3.43 -12.88
C ARG A 132 -10.62 -2.95 -12.99
N CYS A 133 -9.64 -3.68 -12.43
CA CYS A 133 -8.22 -3.39 -12.66
C CYS A 133 -7.87 -3.45 -14.15
N VAL A 134 -8.36 -4.46 -14.88
CA VAL A 134 -8.15 -4.57 -16.33
C VAL A 134 -8.71 -3.36 -17.06
N ARG A 135 -9.94 -2.93 -16.74
CA ARG A 135 -10.52 -1.70 -17.33
C ARG A 135 -9.71 -0.45 -17.01
N LEU A 136 -9.23 -0.30 -15.77
CA LEU A 136 -8.39 0.84 -15.40
C LEU A 136 -7.06 0.85 -16.16
N ARG A 137 -6.44 -0.32 -16.36
CA ARG A 137 -5.22 -0.43 -17.16
C ARG A 137 -5.49 -0.04 -18.62
N ASP A 138 -6.63 -0.47 -19.17
CA ASP A 138 -7.05 -0.08 -20.52
C ASP A 138 -7.26 1.43 -20.62
N GLU A 139 -7.91 2.04 -19.63
CA GLU A 139 -8.11 3.49 -19.56
C GLU A 139 -6.79 4.26 -19.42
N ILE A 140 -5.86 3.78 -18.59
CA ILE A 140 -4.50 4.32 -18.45
C ILE A 140 -3.73 4.23 -19.77
N LEU A 141 -3.93 3.15 -20.55
CA LEU A 141 -3.29 2.95 -21.85
C LEU A 141 -3.81 3.88 -22.93
N HIS A 142 -5.12 4.13 -22.93
CA HIS A 142 -5.83 4.92 -23.95
C HIS A 142 -6.09 6.37 -23.51
N GLN A 143 -5.43 6.83 -22.43
CA GLN A 143 -5.36 8.25 -22.09
C GLN A 143 -4.52 8.98 -23.13
N ASP A 144 -5.16 9.30 -24.27
CA ASP A 144 -4.65 10.19 -25.30
C ASP A 144 -4.76 11.65 -24.82
N ASN A 145 -3.63 12.33 -24.68
CA ASN A 145 -3.52 13.79 -24.53
C ASN A 145 -4.50 14.45 -23.54
N LEU A 146 -4.14 14.58 -22.26
CA LEU A 146 -4.77 15.56 -21.39
C LEU A 146 -3.74 16.32 -20.55
N ASP A 147 -3.87 17.64 -20.64
CA ASP A 147 -3.08 18.70 -20.00
C ASP A 147 -3.11 18.71 -18.46
N SER A 148 -3.41 17.57 -17.83
CA SER A 148 -3.41 17.43 -16.38
C SER A 148 -2.79 16.09 -15.98
N PHE A 149 -1.49 16.14 -15.66
CA PHE A 149 -0.76 15.07 -14.96
C PHE A 149 -1.59 14.45 -13.81
N SER A 150 -2.43 15.27 -13.14
CA SER A 150 -3.26 14.85 -12.01
C SER A 150 -4.32 13.80 -12.32
N ALA A 151 -4.84 13.71 -13.55
CA ALA A 151 -5.90 12.75 -13.90
C ALA A 151 -5.33 11.34 -14.09
N LEU A 152 -4.21 11.23 -14.81
CA LEU A 152 -3.50 9.97 -15.01
C LEU A 152 -2.97 9.40 -13.68
N ASP A 153 -2.42 10.25 -12.82
CA ASP A 153 -1.93 9.84 -11.50
C ASP A 153 -3.06 9.25 -10.63
N ARG A 154 -4.26 9.88 -10.66
CA ARG A 154 -5.44 9.35 -9.97
C ARG A 154 -5.86 7.98 -10.50
N LEU A 155 -5.81 7.76 -11.82
CA LEU A 155 -6.13 6.45 -12.41
C LEU A 155 -5.11 5.39 -11.99
N CYS A 156 -3.82 5.73 -11.99
CA CYS A 156 -2.75 4.84 -11.50
C CYS A 156 -2.94 4.49 -10.03
N ASP A 157 -3.25 5.47 -9.17
CA ASP A 157 -3.49 5.23 -7.75
C ASP A 157 -4.75 4.41 -7.51
N CYS A 158 -5.82 4.65 -8.27
CA CYS A 158 -7.02 3.81 -8.24
C CYS A 158 -6.72 2.36 -8.64
N GLU A 159 -5.91 2.15 -9.69
CA GLU A 159 -5.52 0.82 -10.15
C GLU A 159 -4.69 0.10 -9.08
N GLU A 160 -3.71 0.77 -8.50
CA GLU A 160 -2.81 0.18 -7.52
C GLU A 160 -3.54 -0.14 -6.21
N ALA A 161 -4.39 0.76 -5.71
CA ALA A 161 -5.23 0.51 -4.54
C ALA A 161 -6.18 -0.67 -4.78
N LEU A 162 -6.84 -0.72 -5.94
CA LEU A 162 -7.78 -1.78 -6.27
C LEU A 162 -7.07 -3.14 -6.45
N SER A 163 -5.94 -3.13 -7.14
CA SER A 163 -5.09 -4.31 -7.31
C SER A 163 -4.57 -4.77 -5.94
N GLY A 164 -4.24 -3.85 -5.03
CA GLY A 164 -3.79 -4.13 -3.66
C GLY A 164 -4.79 -4.92 -2.82
N ARG A 165 -6.08 -4.88 -3.16
CA ARG A 165 -7.12 -5.71 -2.53
C ARG A 165 -7.06 -7.18 -2.95
N LEU A 166 -6.39 -7.49 -4.06
CA LEU A 166 -6.19 -8.85 -4.58
C LEU A 166 -5.07 -9.59 -3.84
N VAL A 167 -5.07 -9.51 -2.50
CA VAL A 167 -4.23 -10.32 -1.61
C VAL A 167 -4.34 -11.79 -1.99
N ASP A 168 -3.25 -12.53 -1.85
CA ASP A 168 -3.23 -13.95 -2.20
C ASP A 168 -4.23 -14.75 -1.34
N PRO A 169 -4.96 -15.73 -1.91
CA PRO A 169 -5.93 -16.54 -1.17
C PRO A 169 -5.41 -17.11 0.15
N LEU A 170 -4.13 -17.48 0.22
CA LEU A 170 -3.50 -18.03 1.43
C LEU A 170 -3.49 -17.01 2.59
N TRP A 171 -3.34 -15.73 2.26
CA TRP A 171 -3.16 -14.64 3.24
C TRP A 171 -4.44 -13.86 3.52
N ARG A 172 -5.44 -13.87 2.63
CA ARG A 172 -6.68 -13.06 2.74
C ARG A 172 -7.33 -13.14 4.12
N GLY A 173 -7.47 -14.36 4.65
CA GLY A 173 -8.13 -14.60 5.93
C GLY A 173 -7.43 -13.91 7.08
N GLU A 174 -6.10 -14.08 7.18
CA GLU A 174 -5.35 -13.49 8.30
C GLU A 174 -5.09 -11.98 8.11
N ALA A 175 -4.79 -11.54 6.89
CA ALA A 175 -4.69 -10.11 6.57
C ALA A 175 -6.00 -9.36 6.90
N GLY A 176 -7.15 -9.90 6.47
CA GLY A 176 -8.46 -9.32 6.75
C GLY A 176 -8.79 -9.27 8.24
N LYS A 177 -8.46 -10.34 8.98
CA LYS A 177 -8.65 -10.40 10.44
C LYS A 177 -7.79 -9.36 11.16
N VAL A 178 -6.51 -9.22 10.80
CA VAL A 178 -5.60 -8.23 11.39
C VAL A 178 -6.10 -6.80 11.16
N LEU A 179 -6.48 -6.46 9.92
CA LEU A 179 -7.00 -5.13 9.60
C LEU A 179 -8.30 -4.82 10.36
N LYS A 180 -9.23 -5.79 10.42
CA LYS A 180 -10.47 -5.63 11.19
C LYS A 180 -10.20 -5.41 12.67
N GLN A 181 -9.24 -6.13 13.25
CA GLN A 181 -8.85 -5.96 14.65
C GLN A 181 -8.24 -4.58 14.92
N ARG A 182 -7.39 -4.08 14.03
CA ARG A 182 -6.85 -2.71 14.09
C ARG A 182 -7.95 -1.68 14.07
N GLU A 183 -8.87 -1.79 13.13
CA GLU A 183 -9.96 -0.82 13.00
C GLU A 183 -10.87 -0.82 14.23
N MET A 184 -11.20 -1.99 14.78
CA MET A 184 -11.93 -2.08 16.05
C MET A 184 -11.19 -1.43 17.22
N ARG A 185 -9.85 -1.59 17.31
CA ARG A 185 -9.05 -0.94 18.35
C ARG A 185 -9.03 0.58 18.17
N ARG A 186 -8.89 1.06 16.93
CA ARG A 186 -8.93 2.49 16.59
C ARG A 186 -10.28 3.11 16.97
N MET A 187 -11.39 2.49 16.58
CA MET A 187 -12.73 2.96 16.95
C MET A 187 -12.96 2.99 18.47
N ARG A 188 -12.47 1.97 19.20
CA ARG A 188 -12.54 1.95 20.67
C ARG A 188 -11.71 3.08 21.29
N ALA A 189 -10.50 3.32 20.80
CA ALA A 189 -9.65 4.40 21.28
C ALA A 189 -10.29 5.78 21.05
N MET A 190 -10.86 6.02 19.86
CA MET A 190 -11.59 7.24 19.54
C MET A 190 -12.80 7.44 20.45
N ARG A 191 -13.59 6.38 20.70
CA ARG A 191 -14.73 6.44 21.62
C ARG A 191 -14.30 6.75 23.05
N ASN A 192 -13.19 6.17 23.52
CA ASN A 192 -12.68 6.42 24.87
C ASN A 192 -12.12 7.84 25.01
N ALA A 193 -11.42 8.36 24.00
CA ALA A 193 -10.91 9.73 24.00
C ALA A 193 -12.02 10.79 23.96
N ALA A 194 -13.20 10.45 23.42
CA ALA A 194 -14.37 11.32 23.39
C ALA A 194 -15.18 11.32 24.71
N GLN A 195 -14.85 10.48 25.70
CA GLN A 195 -15.52 10.53 27.00
C GLN A 195 -14.98 11.68 27.85
N PRO A 196 -15.87 12.52 28.44
CA PRO A 196 -15.42 13.60 29.31
C PRO A 196 -14.70 13.03 30.54
N ILE A 197 -13.56 13.63 30.89
CA ILE A 197 -12.83 13.32 32.11
C ILE A 197 -13.78 13.54 33.28
N PRO A 198 -14.03 12.56 34.16
CA PRO A 198 -14.91 12.75 35.31
C PRO A 198 -14.32 13.87 36.16
N THR A 199 -15.07 14.97 36.31
CA THR A 199 -14.77 16.04 37.24
C THR A 199 -14.74 15.45 38.64
N GLN A 200 -13.52 15.31 39.19
CA GLN A 200 -13.36 15.04 40.62
C GLN A 200 -14.03 16.19 41.37
N LYS A 201 -15.14 15.88 42.05
CA LYS A 201 -15.77 16.81 42.98
C LYS A 201 -14.77 17.06 44.12
N ALA A 202 -14.42 18.33 44.30
CA ALA A 202 -13.65 18.83 45.44
C ALA A 202 -14.43 18.68 46.75
#